data_AF-A0A2E3W381-F1
#
_entry.id   AF-A0A2E3W381-F1
#
_cell.length_a   1.000
_cell.length_b   1.000
_cell.length_c   1.000
_cell.angle_alpha   90.00
_cell.angle_beta   90.00
_cell.angle_gamma   90.00
#
_symmetry.space_group_name_H-M   'P 1'
#
loop_
_entity.id
_entity.type
_entity.pdbx_description
1 polymer ?
#
loop_
_entity_poly.entity_id
_entity_poly.type
_entity_poly.pdbx_seq_one_letter_code
_entity_poly.pdbx_strand_id
1 'polypeptide(L)'
;MKILLSFLFLISSIAFGETKKDKYDFWPRIPFNIEGANLCEFESAYSQTRSEYVAEMVEHAERLLLAGDLNPFDTLLNINMLYGENLRYAKKGLGITLENSFKAYLDQFYRKIRPRVKRLNFKYVEDLDQVVQAAIEGKQVDTYPKKKAKDVDLFAYGTYSMSPECNGHVLVTLTVINSDGYTKDYIAQGRANTVMSTIATQIFDDFQRTTFPSVLETHKRKLTLLGDLTGDIGVVNNPYDAQYACEEIGARLPTKMEYTLLDSYGTYSGGVSLGGEGHYWAMDGFKVFIPGFKHMKVRSASSVGRKDFKYICVR
;
A
#
# COMPACT_ATOMS: atom_id res chain seq x y z
N MET A 1 57.70 -5.72 -34.42
CA MET A 1 56.78 -4.93 -35.26
C MET A 1 55.36 -5.22 -34.80
N LYS A 2 54.69 -4.19 -34.22
CA LYS A 2 53.23 -3.98 -34.01
C LYS A 2 52.45 -5.07 -33.24
N ILE A 3 52.25 -4.93 -31.92
CA ILE A 3 51.18 -4.17 -31.20
C ILE A 3 49.80 -4.83 -31.41
N LEU A 4 49.36 -5.70 -30.49
CA LEU A 4 48.48 -5.41 -29.34
C LEU A 4 47.09 -4.89 -29.76
N LEU A 5 46.07 -5.76 -29.70
CA LEU A 5 44.68 -5.31 -29.55
C LEU A 5 43.95 -6.24 -28.58
N SER A 6 44.02 -5.86 -27.31
CA SER A 6 43.20 -6.39 -26.22
C SER A 6 41.74 -6.00 -26.48
N PHE A 7 40.87 -7.00 -26.64
CA PHE A 7 39.42 -6.79 -26.67
C PHE A 7 38.92 -6.72 -25.23
N LEU A 8 38.84 -5.50 -24.70
CA LEU A 8 38.24 -5.19 -23.41
C LEU A 8 36.71 -5.17 -23.61
N PHE A 9 36.03 -6.24 -23.24
CA PHE A 9 34.58 -6.25 -23.10
C PHE A 9 34.21 -5.49 -21.82
N LEU A 10 33.95 -4.19 -21.97
CA LEU A 10 33.30 -3.37 -20.96
C LEU A 10 31.84 -3.83 -20.84
N ILE A 11 31.59 -4.72 -19.89
CA ILE A 11 30.23 -5.00 -19.40
C ILE A 11 29.84 -3.78 -18.56
N SER A 12 29.16 -2.82 -19.18
CA SER A 12 28.46 -1.77 -18.47
C SER A 12 27.29 -2.41 -17.73
N SER A 13 27.47 -2.64 -16.43
CA SER A 13 26.37 -2.95 -15.51
C SER A 13 25.41 -1.75 -15.46
N ILE A 14 24.38 -1.77 -16.31
CA ILE A 14 23.23 -0.88 -16.15
C ILE A 14 22.46 -1.45 -14.96
N ALA A 15 22.65 -0.86 -13.78
CA ALA A 15 21.73 -1.03 -12.68
C ALA A 15 20.37 -0.49 -13.14
N PHE A 16 19.46 -1.40 -13.49
CA PHE A 16 18.07 -1.11 -13.76
C PHE A 16 17.41 -0.68 -12.45
N GLY A 17 17.47 0.61 -12.14
CA GLY A 17 16.45 1.24 -11.31
C GLY A 17 15.24 1.49 -12.21
N GLU A 18 14.17 0.71 -12.05
CA GLU A 18 12.91 0.99 -12.73
C GLU A 18 12.46 2.40 -12.37
N THR A 19 12.43 3.28 -13.37
CA THR A 19 11.89 4.62 -13.20
C THR A 19 10.38 4.49 -13.10
N LYS A 20 9.87 4.68 -11.88
CA LYS A 20 8.45 4.62 -11.58
C LYS A 20 7.67 5.56 -12.48
N LYS A 21 6.61 5.06 -13.13
CA LYS A 21 5.77 5.83 -14.04
C LYS A 21 5.19 7.04 -13.30
N ASP A 22 5.13 8.19 -13.97
CA ASP A 22 4.61 9.43 -13.37
C ASP A 22 3.12 9.36 -13.02
N LYS A 23 2.37 8.50 -13.73
CA LYS A 23 0.94 8.31 -13.51
C LYS A 23 0.53 6.88 -13.86
N TYR A 24 -0.25 6.28 -12.97
CA TYR A 24 -0.93 5.00 -13.13
C TYR A 24 -2.43 5.22 -13.14
N ASP A 25 -3.08 4.78 -14.21
CA ASP A 25 -4.53 4.73 -14.30
C ASP A 25 -5.01 3.38 -13.72
N PHE A 26 -5.75 3.44 -12.62
CA PHE A 26 -6.31 2.30 -11.91
C PHE A 26 -7.73 2.04 -12.40
N TRP A 27 -8.04 0.78 -12.67
CA TRP A 27 -9.40 0.39 -13.03
C TRP A 27 -10.38 0.75 -11.91
N PRO A 28 -11.47 1.46 -12.19
CA PRO A 28 -12.30 2.03 -11.16
C PRO A 28 -13.09 0.98 -10.39
N ARG A 29 -13.25 -0.24 -10.88
CA ARG A 29 -14.01 -1.29 -10.20
C ARG A 29 -13.08 -2.30 -9.54
N ILE A 30 -13.18 -2.47 -8.23
CA ILE A 30 -12.37 -3.45 -7.51
C ILE A 30 -13.32 -4.50 -6.94
N PRO A 31 -13.48 -5.66 -7.61
CA PRO A 31 -14.35 -6.70 -7.11
C PRO A 31 -13.77 -7.32 -5.83
N PHE A 32 -14.58 -7.29 -4.77
CA PHE A 32 -14.39 -8.08 -3.54
C PHE A 32 -15.42 -9.20 -3.53
N ASN A 33 -15.35 -10.09 -4.52
CA ASN A 33 -16.30 -11.18 -4.72
C ASN A 33 -15.73 -12.57 -4.36
N ILE A 34 -14.46 -12.64 -4.00
CA ILE A 34 -13.79 -13.87 -3.58
C ILE A 34 -13.79 -13.92 -2.06
N GLU A 35 -14.73 -14.68 -1.51
CA GLU A 35 -14.81 -14.94 -0.08
C GLU A 35 -13.85 -16.08 0.31
N GLY A 36 -12.98 -15.82 1.29
CA GLY A 36 -12.21 -16.85 1.97
C GLY A 36 -13.05 -17.58 3.04
N ALA A 37 -12.55 -18.67 3.60
CA ALA A 37 -13.29 -19.44 4.60
C ALA A 37 -13.74 -18.56 5.79
N ASN A 38 -14.94 -18.82 6.31
CA ASN A 38 -15.33 -18.30 7.61
C ASN A 38 -14.49 -19.02 8.67
N LEU A 39 -13.37 -18.40 9.07
CA LEU A 39 -12.39 -19.04 9.95
C LEU A 39 -13.00 -19.42 11.31
N CYS A 40 -14.00 -18.68 11.79
CA CYS A 40 -14.73 -18.99 13.02
C CYS A 40 -15.59 -20.24 12.91
N GLU A 41 -16.35 -20.36 11.82
CA GLU A 41 -17.17 -21.53 11.58
C GLU A 41 -16.29 -22.76 11.32
N PHE A 42 -15.15 -22.56 10.64
CA PHE A 42 -14.14 -23.59 10.47
C PHE A 42 -13.57 -24.04 11.84
N GLU A 43 -13.09 -23.11 12.68
CA GLU A 43 -12.57 -23.45 14.00
C GLU A 43 -13.64 -24.12 14.88
N SER A 44 -14.86 -23.60 14.89
CA SER A 44 -15.98 -24.19 15.62
C SER A 44 -16.27 -25.63 15.17
N ALA A 45 -16.41 -25.86 13.86
CA ALA A 45 -16.72 -27.16 13.29
C ALA A 45 -15.62 -28.20 13.55
N TYR A 46 -14.35 -27.78 13.60
CA TYR A 46 -13.22 -28.68 13.89
C TYR A 46 -12.93 -28.83 15.39
N SER A 47 -13.45 -27.92 16.24
CA SER A 47 -13.32 -28.00 17.70
C SER A 47 -14.37 -28.89 18.37
N GLN A 48 -15.53 -29.08 17.74
CA GLN A 48 -16.63 -29.87 18.28
C GLN A 48 -16.57 -31.33 17.81
N THR A 49 -16.85 -32.28 18.70
CA THR A 49 -17.08 -33.67 18.31
C THR A 49 -18.49 -33.84 17.73
N ARG A 50 -18.67 -34.88 16.89
CA ARG A 50 -19.99 -35.20 16.33
C ARG A 50 -21.06 -35.42 17.40
N SER A 51 -20.70 -35.99 18.54
CA SER A 51 -21.64 -36.25 19.64
C SER A 51 -22.10 -34.97 20.33
N GLU A 52 -21.21 -34.00 20.51
CA GLU A 52 -21.54 -32.69 21.09
C GLU A 52 -22.48 -31.90 20.17
N TYR A 53 -22.18 -31.87 18.86
CA TYR A 53 -23.05 -31.21 17.88
C TYR A 53 -24.47 -31.79 17.86
N VAL A 54 -24.59 -33.12 17.90
CA VAL A 54 -25.91 -33.78 17.92
C VAL A 54 -26.67 -33.48 19.21
N ALA A 55 -25.98 -33.46 20.37
CA ALA A 55 -26.61 -33.12 21.64
C ALA A 55 -27.16 -31.68 21.66
N GLU A 56 -26.39 -30.72 21.15
CA GLU A 56 -26.80 -29.31 21.04
C GLU A 56 -28.04 -29.14 20.14
N MET A 57 -28.07 -29.84 19.00
CA MET A 57 -29.23 -29.81 18.09
C MET A 57 -30.50 -30.39 18.73
N VAL A 58 -30.38 -31.47 19.52
CA VAL A 58 -31.52 -32.06 20.24
C VAL A 58 -32.02 -31.10 21.32
N GLU A 59 -31.12 -30.46 22.05
CA GLU A 59 -31.48 -29.47 23.08
C GLU A 59 -32.25 -28.29 22.48
N HIS A 60 -31.83 -27.77 21.31
CA HIS A 60 -32.56 -26.72 20.61
C HIS A 60 -33.96 -27.17 20.16
N ALA A 61 -34.08 -28.39 19.65
CA ALA A 61 -35.37 -28.94 19.24
C ALA A 61 -36.33 -29.13 20.44
N GLU A 62 -35.83 -29.62 21.58
CA GLU A 62 -36.62 -29.75 22.82
C GLU A 62 -37.14 -28.39 23.31
N ARG A 63 -36.31 -27.35 23.28
CA ARG A 63 -36.74 -25.99 23.67
C ARG A 63 -37.85 -25.45 22.76
N LEU A 64 -37.78 -25.71 21.46
CA LEU A 64 -38.82 -25.31 20.51
C LEU A 64 -40.13 -26.09 20.74
N LEU A 65 -40.04 -27.40 20.99
CA LEU A 65 -41.20 -28.21 21.37
C LEU A 65 -41.89 -27.66 22.63
N LEU A 66 -41.10 -27.32 23.65
CA LEU A 66 -41.61 -26.74 24.90
C LEU A 66 -42.21 -25.33 24.70
N ALA A 67 -41.71 -24.57 23.71
CA ALA A 67 -42.28 -23.29 23.31
C ALA A 67 -43.57 -23.41 22.47
N GLY A 68 -44.02 -24.64 22.19
CA GLY A 68 -45.26 -24.92 21.46
C GLY A 68 -45.09 -25.12 19.96
N ASP A 69 -43.86 -25.28 19.47
CA ASP A 69 -43.61 -25.65 18.07
C ASP A 69 -43.88 -27.15 17.86
N LEU A 70 -44.82 -27.48 16.98
CA LEU A 70 -45.19 -28.86 16.67
C LEU A 70 -44.21 -29.54 15.72
N ASN A 71 -43.32 -28.78 15.07
CA ASN A 71 -42.36 -29.29 14.11
C ASN A 71 -40.98 -28.59 14.24
N PRO A 72 -40.29 -28.81 15.37
CA PRO A 72 -39.06 -28.08 15.74
C PRO A 72 -37.92 -28.24 14.74
N PHE A 73 -37.81 -29.39 14.08
CA PHE A 73 -36.76 -29.66 13.09
C PHE A 73 -36.94 -28.82 11.83
N ASP A 74 -38.17 -28.73 11.32
CA ASP A 74 -38.49 -27.90 10.16
C ASP A 74 -38.28 -26.41 10.48
N THR A 75 -38.64 -25.98 11.70
CA THR A 75 -38.38 -24.61 12.16
C THR A 75 -36.89 -24.31 12.26
N LEU A 76 -36.07 -25.21 12.85
CA LEU A 76 -34.62 -25.04 12.90
C LEU A 76 -34.01 -24.96 11.48
N LEU A 77 -34.48 -25.79 10.56
CA LEU A 77 -34.06 -25.73 9.16
C LEU A 77 -34.41 -24.39 8.51
N ASN A 78 -35.64 -23.89 8.73
CA ASN A 78 -36.08 -22.60 8.22
C ASN A 78 -35.28 -21.42 8.81
N ILE A 79 -34.98 -21.44 10.12
CA ILE A 79 -34.14 -20.43 10.76
C ILE A 79 -32.73 -20.45 10.14
N ASN A 80 -32.15 -21.64 9.94
CA ASN A 80 -30.84 -21.77 9.33
C ASN A 80 -30.82 -21.27 7.88
N MET A 81 -31.87 -21.55 7.10
CA MET A 81 -32.02 -21.01 5.74
C MET A 81 -32.12 -19.48 5.73
N LEU A 82 -32.97 -18.90 6.58
CA LEU A 82 -33.11 -17.44 6.71
C LEU A 82 -31.79 -16.79 7.16
N TYR A 83 -31.07 -17.42 8.09
CA TYR A 83 -29.75 -16.97 8.50
C TYR A 83 -28.77 -16.97 7.32
N GLY A 84 -28.73 -18.04 6.54
CA GLY A 84 -27.90 -18.14 5.33
C GLY A 84 -28.24 -17.06 4.28
N GLU A 85 -29.52 -16.78 4.06
CA GLU A 85 -29.95 -15.72 3.15
C GLU A 85 -29.53 -14.33 3.62
N ASN A 86 -29.75 -14.02 4.90
CA ASN A 86 -29.35 -12.76 5.51
C ASN A 86 -27.82 -12.57 5.45
N LEU A 87 -27.07 -13.64 5.71
CA LEU A 87 -25.61 -13.63 5.62
C LEU A 87 -25.15 -13.35 4.18
N ARG A 88 -25.78 -13.97 3.17
CA ARG A 88 -25.47 -13.71 1.76
C ARG A 88 -25.76 -12.25 1.37
N TYR A 89 -26.86 -11.67 1.86
CA TYR A 89 -27.18 -10.26 1.63
C TYR A 89 -26.13 -9.33 2.26
N ALA A 90 -25.77 -9.58 3.52
CA ALA A 90 -24.75 -8.82 4.23
C ALA A 90 -23.37 -8.89 3.54
N LYS A 91 -22.99 -10.08 3.05
CA LYS A 91 -21.76 -10.31 2.29
C LYS A 91 -21.69 -9.49 1.00
N LYS A 92 -22.77 -9.45 0.21
CA LYS A 92 -22.82 -8.64 -1.02
C LYS A 92 -22.65 -7.14 -0.71
N GLY A 93 -23.25 -6.66 0.37
CA GLY A 93 -23.07 -5.28 0.85
C GLY A 93 -21.65 -4.99 1.34
N LEU A 94 -20.99 -5.97 1.96
CA LEU A 94 -19.62 -5.84 2.46
C LEU A 94 -18.62 -5.59 1.33
N GLY A 95 -18.66 -6.37 0.24
CA GLY A 95 -17.71 -6.19 -0.87
C GLY A 95 -17.78 -4.78 -1.49
N ILE A 96 -18.99 -4.25 -1.68
CA ILE A 96 -19.22 -2.87 -2.13
C ILE A 96 -18.70 -1.85 -1.11
N THR A 97 -18.91 -2.13 0.18
CA THR A 97 -18.42 -1.28 1.27
C THR A 97 -16.90 -1.21 1.29
N LEU A 98 -16.21 -2.35 1.14
CA LEU A 98 -14.75 -2.42 1.09
C LEU A 98 -14.20 -1.61 -0.10
N GLU A 99 -14.75 -1.83 -1.30
CA GLU A 99 -14.36 -1.08 -2.49
C GLU A 99 -14.52 0.44 -2.31
N ASN A 100 -15.68 0.89 -1.84
CA ASN A 100 -15.97 2.31 -1.68
C ASN A 100 -15.11 2.94 -0.58
N SER A 101 -14.92 2.24 0.54
CA SER A 101 -14.09 2.69 1.65
C SER A 101 -12.64 2.86 1.22
N PHE A 102 -12.10 1.90 0.44
CA PHE A 102 -10.74 2.00 -0.11
C PHE A 102 -10.56 3.24 -0.97
N LYS A 103 -11.44 3.46 -1.94
CA LYS A 103 -11.39 4.64 -2.82
C LYS A 103 -11.49 5.94 -2.04
N ALA A 104 -12.39 5.98 -1.06
CA ALA A 104 -12.59 7.15 -0.21
C ALA A 104 -11.34 7.46 0.61
N TYR A 105 -10.73 6.46 1.25
CA TYR A 105 -9.49 6.64 2.00
C TYR A 105 -8.32 7.08 1.10
N LEU A 106 -8.17 6.46 -0.07
CA LEU A 106 -7.12 6.84 -1.01
C LEU A 106 -7.28 8.30 -1.48
N ASP A 107 -8.49 8.72 -1.81
CA ASP A 107 -8.77 10.11 -2.18
C ASP A 107 -8.55 11.06 -0.99
N GLN A 108 -8.93 10.67 0.22
CA GLN A 108 -8.68 11.43 1.44
C GLN A 108 -7.18 11.64 1.68
N PHE A 109 -6.34 10.62 1.47
CA PHE A 109 -4.89 10.75 1.56
C PHE A 109 -4.35 11.76 0.56
N TYR A 110 -4.79 11.71 -0.70
CA TYR A 110 -4.42 12.70 -1.70
C TYR A 110 -4.85 14.13 -1.32
N ARG A 111 -6.06 14.31 -0.76
CA ARG A 111 -6.54 15.62 -0.31
C ARG A 111 -5.79 16.17 0.92
N LYS A 112 -5.38 15.29 1.83
CA LYS A 112 -4.67 15.63 3.07
C LYS A 112 -3.20 15.95 2.80
N ILE A 113 -2.52 15.08 2.06
CA ILE A 113 -1.08 15.18 1.79
C ILE A 113 -0.79 16.19 0.67
N ARG A 114 -1.69 16.30 -0.32
CA ARG A 114 -1.58 17.20 -1.48
C ARG A 114 -0.22 17.09 -2.19
N PRO A 115 0.18 15.89 -2.64
CA PRO A 115 1.45 15.73 -3.33
C PRO A 115 1.45 16.56 -4.62
N ARG A 116 2.64 17.02 -5.04
CA ARG A 116 2.80 17.85 -6.26
C ARG A 116 2.25 17.16 -7.51
N VAL A 117 2.36 15.83 -7.59
CA VAL A 117 1.84 15.00 -8.68
C VAL A 117 1.03 13.87 -8.06
N LYS A 118 -0.23 13.71 -8.50
CA LYS A 118 -1.08 12.58 -8.12
C LYS A 118 -0.79 11.40 -9.04
N ARG A 119 -0.05 10.41 -8.53
CA ARG A 119 0.39 9.25 -9.33
C ARG A 119 -0.72 8.22 -9.57
N LEU A 120 -1.63 8.00 -8.63
CA LEU A 120 -2.75 7.06 -8.79
C LEU A 120 -4.04 7.79 -9.14
N ASN A 121 -4.75 7.36 -10.18
CA ASN A 121 -6.08 7.87 -10.51
C ASN A 121 -7.03 6.73 -10.91
N PHE A 122 -8.26 6.77 -10.42
CA PHE A 122 -9.32 5.88 -10.93
C PHE A 122 -9.87 6.45 -12.23
N LYS A 123 -9.86 5.66 -13.30
CA LYS A 123 -10.26 6.11 -14.64
C LYS A 123 -11.32 5.19 -15.23
N TYR A 124 -12.53 5.71 -15.37
CA TYR A 124 -13.57 5.06 -16.15
C TYR A 124 -13.20 5.10 -17.64
N VAL A 125 -13.32 3.96 -18.32
CA VAL A 125 -13.01 3.81 -19.75
C VAL A 125 -14.29 3.80 -20.60
N GLU A 126 -15.42 3.81 -19.92
CA GLU A 126 -16.77 3.86 -20.44
C GLU A 126 -17.20 5.32 -20.62
N ASP A 127 -18.16 5.53 -21.51
CA ASP A 127 -18.72 6.86 -21.73
C ASP A 127 -19.40 7.34 -20.45
N LEU A 128 -19.20 8.62 -20.12
CA LEU A 128 -19.69 9.20 -18.88
C LEU A 128 -21.20 8.98 -18.69
N ASP A 129 -21.97 9.04 -19.77
CA ASP A 129 -23.42 8.81 -19.76
C ASP A 129 -23.77 7.40 -19.27
N GLN A 130 -22.98 6.38 -19.63
CA GLN A 130 -23.20 5.00 -19.17
C GLN A 130 -22.90 4.87 -17.68
N VAL A 131 -21.84 5.55 -17.20
CA VAL A 131 -21.49 5.58 -15.79
C VAL A 131 -22.58 6.25 -14.96
N VAL A 132 -23.11 7.38 -15.44
CA VAL A 132 -24.20 8.13 -14.80
C VAL A 132 -25.49 7.30 -14.79
N GLN A 133 -25.86 6.70 -15.92
CA GLN A 133 -27.07 5.88 -16.01
C GLN A 133 -27.02 4.67 -15.06
N ALA A 134 -25.87 3.98 -14.98
CA ALA A 134 -25.69 2.90 -14.03
C ALA A 134 -25.89 3.39 -12.58
N ALA A 135 -25.32 4.55 -12.23
CA ALA A 135 -25.47 5.12 -10.90
C ALA A 135 -26.93 5.49 -10.58
N ILE A 136 -27.68 6.05 -11.54
CA ILE A 136 -29.11 6.36 -11.40
C ILE A 136 -29.91 5.07 -11.15
N GLU A 137 -29.56 3.98 -11.81
CA GLU A 137 -30.20 2.66 -11.63
C GLU A 137 -29.79 1.93 -10.35
N GLY A 138 -28.95 2.54 -9.50
CA GLY A 138 -28.40 1.89 -8.32
C GLY A 138 -27.46 0.72 -8.65
N LYS A 139 -26.95 0.68 -9.89
CA LYS A 139 -26.01 -0.30 -10.39
C LYS A 139 -24.62 0.29 -10.47
N GLN A 140 -23.64 -0.58 -10.58
CA GLN A 140 -22.28 -0.18 -10.90
C GLN A 140 -22.00 -0.63 -12.33
N VAL A 141 -21.15 0.10 -13.05
CA VAL A 141 -20.70 -0.31 -14.39
C VAL A 141 -19.95 -1.64 -14.24
N ASP A 142 -20.58 -2.71 -14.70
CA ASP A 142 -20.14 -4.09 -14.43
C ASP A 142 -19.34 -4.69 -15.59
N THR A 143 -19.08 -3.90 -16.62
CA THR A 143 -18.37 -4.40 -17.79
C THR A 143 -16.89 -4.26 -17.52
N TYR A 144 -16.19 -5.40 -17.45
CA TYR A 144 -14.74 -5.48 -17.61
C TYR A 144 -14.49 -5.76 -19.09
N PRO A 145 -14.47 -4.75 -19.97
CA PRO A 145 -14.43 -5.01 -21.39
C PRO A 145 -13.00 -5.47 -21.65
N LYS A 146 -12.79 -6.78 -21.91
CA LYS A 146 -11.48 -7.34 -22.27
C LYS A 146 -10.79 -6.54 -23.39
N LYS A 147 -11.57 -5.84 -24.22
CA LYS A 147 -11.11 -4.94 -25.30
C LYS A 147 -10.54 -3.59 -24.82
N LYS A 148 -10.94 -3.10 -23.65
CA LYS A 148 -10.56 -1.80 -23.04
C LYS A 148 -9.61 -1.93 -21.85
N ALA A 149 -9.25 -3.16 -21.48
CA ALA A 149 -8.28 -3.43 -20.42
C ALA A 149 -6.88 -2.81 -20.69
N LYS A 150 -6.55 -2.54 -21.96
CA LYS A 150 -5.29 -1.88 -22.34
C LYS A 150 -5.24 -0.39 -21.99
N ASP A 151 -6.37 0.22 -21.62
CA ASP A 151 -6.48 1.67 -21.39
C ASP A 151 -6.22 2.08 -19.93
N VAL A 152 -5.93 1.09 -19.08
CA VAL A 152 -5.54 1.25 -17.67
C VAL A 152 -4.23 0.50 -17.40
N ASP A 153 -3.50 0.96 -16.40
CA ASP A 153 -2.20 0.40 -16.00
C ASP A 153 -2.34 -0.65 -14.91
N LEU A 154 -3.32 -0.47 -14.02
CA LEU A 154 -3.48 -1.27 -12.82
C LEU A 154 -4.89 -1.82 -12.72
N PHE A 155 -4.95 -3.11 -12.38
CA PHE A 155 -6.17 -3.80 -12.01
C PHE A 155 -6.06 -4.27 -10.57
N ALA A 156 -7.19 -4.39 -9.87
CA ALA A 156 -7.16 -5.06 -8.59
C ALA A 156 -8.42 -5.88 -8.36
N TYR A 157 -8.27 -6.93 -7.57
CA TYR A 157 -9.35 -7.68 -6.99
C TYR A 157 -9.02 -7.95 -5.53
N GLY A 158 -10.05 -8.08 -4.72
CA GLY A 158 -9.90 -8.33 -3.30
C GLY A 158 -10.52 -9.64 -2.87
N THR A 159 -9.90 -10.26 -1.88
CA THR A 159 -10.47 -11.34 -1.10
C THR A 159 -10.72 -10.86 0.31
N TYR A 160 -11.75 -11.40 0.96
CA TYR A 160 -11.97 -11.15 2.38
C TYR A 160 -12.44 -12.42 3.08
N SER A 161 -12.10 -12.53 4.36
CA SER A 161 -12.61 -13.57 5.25
C SER A 161 -12.97 -12.94 6.60
N MET A 162 -13.77 -13.67 7.39
CA MET A 162 -13.94 -13.32 8.80
C MET A 162 -12.62 -13.57 9.53
N SER A 163 -12.28 -12.66 10.44
CA SER A 163 -11.08 -12.76 11.29
C SER A 163 -11.10 -14.06 12.09
N PRO A 164 -9.93 -14.73 12.26
CA PRO A 164 -9.84 -15.94 13.08
C PRO A 164 -10.21 -15.70 14.55
N GLU A 165 -10.15 -14.46 15.02
CA GLU A 165 -10.47 -14.11 16.42
C GLU A 165 -11.97 -13.99 16.72
N CYS A 166 -12.86 -14.18 15.73
CA CYS A 166 -14.32 -14.17 15.90
C CYS A 166 -14.91 -12.92 16.57
N ASN A 167 -14.22 -11.80 16.46
CA ASN A 167 -14.57 -10.52 17.06
C ASN A 167 -15.28 -9.57 16.07
N GLY A 168 -15.77 -10.09 14.94
CA GLY A 168 -16.41 -9.29 13.89
C GLY A 168 -15.43 -8.44 13.06
N HIS A 169 -14.13 -8.66 13.20
CA HIS A 169 -13.14 -8.14 12.26
C HIS A 169 -13.14 -8.95 10.96
N VAL A 170 -12.65 -8.33 9.90
CA VAL A 170 -12.42 -8.96 8.60
C VAL A 170 -10.93 -8.93 8.30
N LEU A 171 -10.44 -10.02 7.71
CA LEU A 171 -9.13 -10.08 7.07
C LEU A 171 -9.36 -9.81 5.59
N VAL A 172 -8.66 -8.82 5.05
CA VAL A 172 -8.80 -8.42 3.65
C VAL A 172 -7.44 -8.48 2.98
N THR A 173 -7.41 -9.08 1.80
CA THR A 173 -6.26 -9.08 0.91
C THR A 173 -6.67 -8.40 -0.39
N LEU A 174 -5.94 -7.35 -0.79
CA LEU A 174 -6.12 -6.68 -2.06
C LEU A 174 -4.92 -7.01 -2.95
N THR A 175 -5.18 -7.67 -4.07
CA THR A 175 -4.18 -7.98 -5.09
C THR A 175 -4.25 -6.93 -6.18
N VAL A 176 -3.15 -6.23 -6.42
CA VAL A 176 -2.98 -5.28 -7.53
C VAL A 176 -2.13 -5.94 -8.60
N ILE A 177 -2.62 -5.94 -9.83
CA ILE A 177 -1.98 -6.50 -11.02
C ILE A 177 -1.59 -5.33 -11.92
N ASN A 178 -0.31 -5.25 -12.30
CA ASN A 178 0.17 -4.30 -13.29
C ASN A 178 -0.01 -4.83 -14.71
N SER A 179 0.03 -3.93 -15.70
CA SER A 179 -0.09 -4.23 -17.14
C SER A 179 0.92 -5.27 -17.67
N ASP A 180 2.04 -5.45 -16.98
CA ASP A 180 3.08 -6.47 -17.25
C ASP A 180 2.76 -7.86 -16.65
N GLY A 181 1.69 -7.96 -15.85
CA GLY A 181 1.26 -9.18 -15.18
C GLY A 181 1.88 -9.41 -13.80
N TYR A 182 2.79 -8.54 -13.32
CA TYR A 182 3.30 -8.65 -11.96
C TYR A 182 2.22 -8.22 -10.94
N THR A 183 2.20 -8.92 -9.81
CA THR A 183 1.22 -8.69 -8.74
C THR A 183 1.87 -8.18 -7.48
N LYS A 184 1.15 -7.33 -6.76
CA LYS A 184 1.46 -6.93 -5.39
C LYS A 184 0.24 -7.15 -4.51
N ASP A 185 0.45 -7.82 -3.38
CA ASP A 185 -0.61 -8.13 -2.43
C ASP A 185 -0.49 -7.24 -1.19
N TYR A 186 -1.62 -6.69 -0.77
CA TYR A 186 -1.73 -5.83 0.42
C TYR A 186 -2.74 -6.45 1.37
N ILE A 187 -2.31 -6.70 2.61
CA ILE A 187 -3.13 -7.39 3.61
C ILE A 187 -3.37 -6.50 4.82
N ALA A 188 -4.58 -6.55 5.36
CA ALA A 188 -4.93 -5.91 6.62
C ALA A 188 -6.07 -6.65 7.33
N GLN A 189 -6.09 -6.54 8.66
CA GLN A 189 -7.16 -7.05 9.51
C GLN A 189 -7.75 -5.90 10.33
N GLY A 190 -9.07 -5.87 10.47
CA GLY A 190 -9.74 -4.87 11.29
C GLY A 190 -11.24 -4.83 11.05
N ARG A 191 -11.91 -3.77 11.52
CA ARG A 191 -13.34 -3.60 11.29
C ARG A 191 -13.62 -3.33 9.81
N ALA A 192 -14.73 -3.85 9.30
CA ALA A 192 -15.12 -3.71 7.90
C ALA A 192 -15.13 -2.24 7.38
N ASN A 193 -15.46 -1.29 8.26
CA ASN A 193 -15.51 0.14 7.91
C ASN A 193 -14.15 0.84 7.90
N THR A 194 -13.09 0.27 8.51
CA THR A 194 -11.78 0.91 8.64
C THR A 194 -10.62 0.10 8.09
N VAL A 195 -10.77 -1.22 7.89
CA VAL A 195 -9.68 -2.10 7.41
C VAL A 195 -9.02 -1.58 6.12
N MET A 196 -9.82 -0.99 5.24
CA MET A 196 -9.34 -0.45 3.97
C MET A 196 -8.49 0.80 4.12
N SER A 197 -8.49 1.50 5.26
CA SER A 197 -7.57 2.63 5.48
C SER A 197 -6.12 2.17 5.57
N THR A 198 -5.89 0.98 6.14
CA THR A 198 -4.56 0.39 6.25
C THR A 198 -4.05 -0.01 4.88
N ILE A 199 -4.87 -0.72 4.09
CA ILE A 199 -4.55 -1.09 2.71
C ILE A 199 -4.32 0.16 1.84
N ALA A 200 -5.19 1.18 1.97
CA ALA A 200 -5.03 2.44 1.25
C ALA A 200 -3.74 3.17 1.61
N THR A 201 -3.30 3.14 2.88
CA THR A 201 -1.99 3.68 3.29
C THR A 201 -0.85 2.92 2.61
N GLN A 202 -0.87 1.58 2.64
CA GLN A 202 0.18 0.77 2.03
C GLN A 202 0.30 1.03 0.52
N ILE A 203 -0.83 1.06 -0.20
CA ILE A 203 -0.86 1.37 -1.64
C ILE A 203 -0.42 2.81 -1.89
N PHE A 204 -0.91 3.76 -1.10
CA PHE A 204 -0.51 5.16 -1.26
C PHE A 204 1.00 5.31 -1.08
N ASP A 205 1.60 4.71 -0.06
CA ASP A 205 3.04 4.72 0.14
C ASP A 205 3.77 4.04 -1.02
N ASP A 206 3.36 2.84 -1.41
CA ASP A 206 4.03 2.06 -2.46
C ASP A 206 4.00 2.76 -3.83
N PHE A 207 2.98 3.56 -4.15
CA PHE A 207 2.90 4.28 -5.43
C PHE A 207 3.31 5.76 -5.35
N GLN A 208 3.03 6.44 -4.24
CA GLN A 208 3.26 7.88 -4.11
C GLN A 208 4.62 8.23 -3.52
N ARG A 209 5.19 7.38 -2.66
CA ARG A 209 6.47 7.64 -2.00
C ARG A 209 7.60 7.86 -3.02
N THR A 210 8.50 8.77 -2.69
CA THR A 210 9.77 8.95 -3.40
C THR A 210 10.55 7.65 -3.35
N THR A 211 10.92 7.16 -4.53
CA THR A 211 11.80 6.00 -4.71
C THR A 211 13.13 6.50 -5.25
N PHE A 212 14.19 5.76 -5.02
CA PHE A 212 15.49 6.06 -5.60
C PHE A 212 15.86 4.98 -6.63
N PRO A 213 16.51 5.37 -7.75
CA PRO A 213 16.83 6.74 -8.14
C PRO A 213 15.60 7.55 -8.60
N SER A 214 15.62 8.87 -8.38
CA SER A 214 14.59 9.81 -8.89
C SER A 214 15.20 11.17 -9.23
N VAL A 215 14.51 11.96 -10.06
CA VAL A 215 14.95 13.31 -10.43
C VAL A 215 14.01 14.34 -9.83
N LEU A 216 14.55 15.22 -9.00
CA LEU A 216 13.85 16.38 -8.49
C LEU A 216 14.13 17.58 -9.39
N GLU A 217 13.15 17.95 -10.20
CA GLU A 217 13.22 19.14 -11.04
C GLU A 217 12.68 20.38 -10.33
N THR A 218 13.57 21.34 -10.13
CA THR A 218 13.23 22.72 -9.75
C THR A 218 13.35 23.62 -10.97
N HIS A 219 12.77 24.83 -10.89
CA HIS A 219 12.79 25.79 -11.99
C HIS A 219 14.21 26.16 -12.49
N LYS A 220 15.24 26.01 -11.65
CA LYS A 220 16.62 26.42 -11.97
C LYS A 220 17.63 25.27 -11.97
N ARG A 221 17.28 24.09 -11.43
CA ARG A 221 18.21 22.98 -11.18
C ARG A 221 17.49 21.64 -11.25
N LYS A 222 18.18 20.64 -11.77
CA LYS A 222 17.80 19.23 -11.63
C LYS A 222 18.72 18.62 -10.58
N LEU A 223 18.14 17.91 -9.61
CA LEU A 223 18.87 17.18 -8.60
C LEU A 223 18.48 15.71 -8.71
N THR A 224 19.44 14.84 -9.00
CA THR A 224 19.21 13.40 -9.06
C THR A 224 19.41 12.81 -7.69
N LEU A 225 18.39 12.17 -7.14
CA LEU A 225 18.43 11.46 -5.87
C LEU A 225 18.72 10.00 -6.16
N LEU A 226 19.80 9.47 -5.63
CA LEU A 226 20.23 8.09 -5.88
C LEU A 226 19.93 7.14 -4.71
N GLY A 227 19.67 7.69 -3.52
CA GLY A 227 19.57 6.89 -2.30
C GLY A 227 20.96 6.48 -1.82
N ASP A 228 21.03 5.48 -0.96
CA ASP A 228 22.25 4.78 -0.57
C ASP A 228 22.65 3.73 -1.62
N LEU A 229 23.60 2.86 -1.27
CA LEU A 229 24.06 1.77 -2.14
C LEU A 229 22.95 0.76 -2.53
N THR A 230 21.83 0.75 -1.79
CA THR A 230 20.67 -0.12 -2.03
C THR A 230 19.50 0.60 -2.70
N GLY A 231 19.60 1.92 -2.88
CA GLY A 231 18.51 2.74 -3.40
C GLY A 231 17.44 3.10 -2.37
N ASP A 232 17.79 3.17 -1.08
CA ASP A 232 16.93 3.70 -0.01
C ASP A 232 17.65 4.78 0.82
N ILE A 233 17.06 5.22 1.94
CA ILE A 233 17.72 6.10 2.91
C ILE A 233 18.67 5.26 3.75
N GLY A 234 19.98 5.46 3.55
CA GLY A 234 21.01 4.75 4.29
C GLY A 234 21.19 5.29 5.71
N VAL A 235 21.77 4.46 6.58
CA VAL A 235 22.15 4.81 7.94
C VAL A 235 23.58 4.36 8.22
N VAL A 236 24.41 5.24 8.77
CA VAL A 236 25.80 4.93 9.14
C VAL A 236 26.13 5.43 10.54
N ASN A 237 27.19 4.87 11.11
CA ASN A 237 27.69 5.29 12.42
C ASN A 237 28.65 6.47 12.38
N ASN A 238 29.18 6.79 11.20
CA ASN A 238 30.13 7.86 10.97
C ASN A 238 29.80 8.56 9.63
N PRO A 239 29.64 9.90 9.59
CA PRO A 239 29.34 10.62 8.35
C PRO A 239 30.38 10.45 7.24
N TYR A 240 31.64 10.12 7.57
CA TYR A 240 32.65 9.79 6.56
C TYR A 240 32.30 8.53 5.78
N ASP A 241 31.68 7.54 6.43
CA ASP A 241 31.27 6.30 5.75
C ASP A 241 30.16 6.59 4.74
N ALA A 242 29.22 7.49 5.09
CA ALA A 242 28.18 7.96 4.17
C ALA A 242 28.77 8.75 3.00
N GLN A 243 29.78 9.59 3.25
CA GLN A 243 30.47 10.32 2.20
C GLN A 243 31.15 9.36 1.22
N TYR A 244 31.92 8.41 1.73
CA TYR A 244 32.58 7.40 0.95
C TYR A 244 31.59 6.56 0.13
N ALA A 245 30.48 6.11 0.75
CA ALA A 245 29.43 5.38 0.06
C ALA A 245 28.83 6.14 -1.13
N CYS A 246 28.64 7.46 -1.00
CA CYS A 246 28.18 8.29 -2.11
C CYS A 246 29.24 8.49 -3.19
N GLU A 247 30.51 8.67 -2.81
CA GLU A 247 31.61 8.83 -3.75
C GLU A 247 31.82 7.57 -4.61
N GLU A 248 31.69 6.38 -4.03
CA GLU A 248 31.79 5.08 -4.73
C GLU A 248 30.79 4.93 -5.89
N ILE A 249 29.58 5.50 -5.75
CA ILE A 249 28.57 5.50 -6.83
C ILE A 249 28.64 6.75 -7.73
N GLY A 250 29.74 7.51 -7.65
CA GLY A 250 29.95 8.74 -8.42
C GLY A 250 28.93 9.83 -8.08
N ALA A 251 28.61 9.95 -6.79
CA ALA A 251 27.65 10.90 -6.24
C ALA A 251 28.28 11.65 -5.04
N ARG A 252 27.48 12.48 -4.37
CA ARG A 252 27.91 13.21 -3.17
C ARG A 252 26.80 13.32 -2.15
N LEU A 253 27.15 13.70 -0.92
CA LEU A 253 26.16 14.06 0.08
C LEU A 253 25.46 15.39 -0.27
N PRO A 254 24.18 15.55 0.09
CA PRO A 254 23.45 16.80 -0.09
C PRO A 254 24.05 17.95 0.72
N THR A 255 23.99 19.14 0.12
CA THR A 255 24.26 20.40 0.82
C THR A 255 23.11 20.76 1.77
N LYS A 256 23.36 21.69 2.69
CA LYS A 256 22.32 22.25 3.58
C LYS A 256 21.09 22.74 2.79
N MET A 257 21.32 23.39 1.65
CA MET A 257 20.24 23.93 0.82
C MET A 257 19.45 22.82 0.12
N GLU A 258 20.12 21.77 -0.33
CA GLU A 258 19.45 20.60 -0.93
C GLU A 258 18.65 19.83 0.11
N TYR A 259 19.17 19.61 1.32
CA TYR A 259 18.37 19.03 2.40
C TYR A 259 17.14 19.87 2.73
N THR A 260 17.30 21.19 2.86
CA THR A 260 16.16 22.09 3.12
C THR A 260 15.12 22.03 2.00
N LEU A 261 15.59 21.95 0.74
CA LEU A 261 14.72 21.80 -0.43
C LEU A 261 13.99 20.44 -0.40
N LEU A 262 14.70 19.34 -0.19
CA LEU A 262 14.13 18.00 -0.15
C LEU A 262 13.06 17.85 0.93
N ASP A 263 13.31 18.42 2.11
CA ASP A 263 12.36 18.43 3.22
C ASP A 263 11.10 19.22 2.87
N SER A 264 11.25 20.36 2.19
CA SER A 264 10.11 21.19 1.76
C SER A 264 9.20 20.51 0.74
N TYR A 265 9.74 19.60 -0.07
CA TYR A 265 8.96 18.77 -0.98
C TYR A 265 8.33 17.58 -0.27
N GLY A 266 9.04 17.02 0.71
CA GLY A 266 8.63 15.86 1.48
C GLY A 266 8.60 14.56 0.66
N THR A 267 8.43 13.46 1.39
CA THR A 267 8.51 12.08 0.88
C THR A 267 7.47 11.72 -0.19
N TYR A 268 6.40 12.51 -0.37
CA TYR A 268 5.33 12.21 -1.33
C TYR A 268 5.31 13.10 -2.58
N SER A 269 6.23 14.08 -2.67
CA SER A 269 6.32 14.98 -3.83
C SER A 269 7.67 14.89 -4.56
N GLY A 270 8.40 13.78 -4.40
CA GLY A 270 9.73 13.59 -4.98
C GLY A 270 10.88 14.13 -4.12
N GLY A 271 10.59 14.63 -2.91
CA GLY A 271 11.59 14.99 -1.91
C GLY A 271 11.80 13.88 -0.88
N VAL A 272 12.38 14.25 0.26
CA VAL A 272 12.61 13.36 1.39
C VAL A 272 12.24 14.11 2.67
N SER A 273 11.29 13.57 3.44
CA SER A 273 10.98 14.11 4.76
C SER A 273 12.11 13.77 5.71
N LEU A 274 12.81 14.80 6.18
CA LEU A 274 14.01 14.62 7.00
C LEU A 274 13.68 14.35 8.47
N GLY A 275 12.40 14.50 8.84
CA GLY A 275 11.91 14.34 10.21
C GLY A 275 12.10 15.61 11.04
N GLY A 276 11.83 15.51 12.34
CA GLY A 276 11.97 16.61 13.29
C GLY A 276 13.27 16.57 14.10
N GLU A 277 13.14 16.92 15.37
CA GLU A 277 14.21 16.79 16.36
C GLU A 277 14.62 15.32 16.54
N GLY A 278 15.91 15.05 16.78
CA GLY A 278 16.44 13.70 16.94
C GLY A 278 16.78 12.95 15.64
N HIS A 279 16.58 13.57 14.47
CA HIS A 279 17.06 13.04 13.19
C HIS A 279 18.32 13.78 12.72
N TYR A 280 19.36 13.01 12.39
CA TYR A 280 20.67 13.52 12.02
C TYR A 280 21.03 13.02 10.63
N TRP A 281 21.34 13.95 9.74
CA TRP A 281 21.61 13.66 8.34
C TRP A 281 23.08 13.96 8.01
N ALA A 282 23.81 13.02 7.44
CA ALA A 282 25.22 13.18 7.12
C ALA A 282 25.42 14.27 6.05
N MET A 283 26.46 15.07 6.24
CA MET A 283 26.92 16.08 5.29
C MET A 283 28.43 15.98 5.11
N ASP A 284 28.89 16.47 3.96
CA ASP A 284 30.31 16.57 3.63
C ASP A 284 31.11 17.37 4.68
N GLY A 285 32.36 16.97 4.88
CA GLY A 285 33.29 17.56 5.83
C GLY A 285 32.98 17.24 7.29
N PHE A 286 32.56 16.00 7.57
CA PHE A 286 32.23 15.51 8.91
C PHE A 286 31.14 16.32 9.63
N LYS A 287 30.19 16.84 8.85
CA LYS A 287 29.08 17.66 9.34
C LYS A 287 27.80 16.85 9.36
N VAL A 288 26.84 17.35 10.12
CA VAL A 288 25.50 16.79 10.19
C VAL A 288 24.46 17.88 10.09
N PHE A 289 23.40 17.60 9.34
CA PHE A 289 22.20 18.42 9.24
C PHE A 289 21.13 17.91 10.21
N ILE A 290 20.54 18.84 10.97
CA ILE A 290 19.53 18.56 12.00
C ILE A 290 18.28 19.38 11.64
N PRO A 291 17.24 18.76 11.05
CA PRO A 291 16.08 19.48 10.54
C PRO A 291 15.30 20.21 11.64
N GLY A 292 15.16 19.59 12.81
CA GLY A 292 14.38 20.09 13.94
C GLY A 292 14.90 21.37 14.60
N PHE A 293 16.16 21.75 14.37
CA PHE A 293 16.73 22.94 14.98
C PHE A 293 16.35 24.20 14.21
N LYS A 294 15.76 25.20 14.86
CA LYS A 294 15.40 26.48 14.21
C LYS A 294 16.62 27.29 13.77
N HIS A 295 17.69 27.25 14.57
CA HIS A 295 18.97 27.90 14.30
C HIS A 295 20.11 26.88 14.33
N MET A 296 21.18 27.14 13.59
CA MET A 296 22.37 26.25 13.53
C MET A 296 22.02 24.79 13.16
N LYS A 297 21.25 24.62 12.07
CA LYS A 297 20.89 23.31 11.51
C LYS A 297 22.07 22.44 11.10
N VAL A 298 23.29 23.00 11.02
CA VAL A 298 24.50 22.27 10.65
C VAL A 298 25.47 22.31 11.81
N ARG A 299 25.99 21.14 12.20
CA ARG A 299 26.96 20.99 13.27
C ARG A 299 28.06 20.01 12.88
N SER A 300 29.18 20.04 13.58
CA SER A 300 30.19 18.97 13.50
C SER A 300 29.61 17.70 14.10
N ALA A 301 29.82 16.55 13.47
CA ALA A 301 29.34 15.26 13.98
C ALA A 301 29.83 14.96 15.40
N SER A 302 31.07 15.37 15.72
CA SER A 302 31.67 15.24 17.06
C SER A 302 30.89 15.98 18.16
N SER A 303 30.16 17.04 17.81
CA SER A 303 29.44 17.87 18.79
C SER A 303 28.07 17.34 19.19
N VAL A 304 27.60 16.27 18.53
CA VAL A 304 26.21 15.81 18.65
C VAL A 304 26.09 14.53 19.49
N GLY A 305 27.19 13.82 19.74
CA GLY A 305 27.23 12.65 20.62
C GLY A 305 26.39 11.46 20.13
N ARG A 306 26.03 11.42 18.85
CA ARG A 306 25.20 10.37 18.22
C ARG A 306 26.02 9.48 17.32
N LYS A 307 25.48 8.31 17.04
CA LYS A 307 26.07 7.28 16.16
C LYS A 307 25.09 6.79 15.10
N ASP A 308 23.99 7.48 14.85
CA ASP A 308 23.05 7.10 13.78
C ASP A 308 22.84 8.29 12.86
N PHE A 309 23.51 8.28 11.71
CA PHE A 309 23.44 9.34 10.71
C PHE A 309 22.77 8.82 9.45
N LYS A 310 21.61 9.39 9.13
CA LYS A 310 20.89 9.11 7.88
C LYS A 310 21.59 9.79 6.71
N TYR A 311 21.53 9.20 5.53
CA TYR A 311 22.05 9.84 4.34
C TYR A 311 21.32 9.36 3.09
N ILE A 312 21.45 10.17 2.05
CA ILE A 312 21.10 9.84 0.67
C ILE A 312 22.21 10.40 -0.20
N CYS A 313 22.45 9.81 -1.34
CA CYS A 313 23.40 10.32 -2.31
C CYS A 313 22.69 11.10 -3.40
N VAL A 314 23.31 12.19 -3.85
CA VAL A 314 22.75 13.06 -4.89
C VAL A 314 23.78 13.39 -5.97
N ARG A 315 23.29 13.67 -7.17
CA ARG A 315 24.05 14.11 -8.33
C ARG A 315 23.42 15.35 -8.96
#